data_AF-A0AAQ3R772-F1
#
_entry.id   AF-A0AAQ3R772-F1
#
_cell.length_a   1.000
_cell.length_b   1.000
_cell.length_c   1.000
_cell.angle_alpha   90.00
_cell.angle_beta   90.00
_cell.angle_gamma   90.00
#
_symmetry.space_group_name_H-M   'P 1'
#
loop_
_entity.id
_entity.type
_entity.pdbx_description
1 polymer ?
#
loop_
_entity_poly.entity_id
_entity_poly.type
_entity_poly.pdbx_seq_one_letter_code
_entity_poly.pdbx_strand_id
1 'polypeptide(L)'
;MDYPHQATAPTTAATTPRSGSPESDPIEPVPRANPFASPYGSMPASAMASSTGLQSMPPQRFFHSRRIRKGEAERPWLDKKDPKEKWVTIIPLIGIFLGLALSGFLVYEGLQTVTNHVYCPVLNEDFSSGGLDSKVWTKEVEVGGFGNGQFEETTNTDENAFIKDGMLVIKPTLQDESLITKDNVINLLKDGSCSVTDWSSCVAVTNTTNGTIVNPVKSARLNTKAGATIKYGRVEVVAKLPAGDWLWPAIWMLPVNNTYGPWPASGEIDIVESRGNNYTYPQGGNNIASSTLHWGPDADNDGWYQNNVKRQALHTTYSADFHTYGLEWSEKYLFTYIDTRLLQVTYVNFNKPFWQKGSFPVSDSNGTRLVDPWSQTGRDSTPFDQDFYLILNVAVGGTNGWFQDGVEGKPWVDASATAKRDFWNARGQWLPTWEKNGQMSIKSVKMWQQKGYNGC
;
A
#
# COMPACT_ATOMS: atom_id res chain seq x y z
N MET A 1 -36.54 36.52 -31.39
CA MET A 1 -36.46 35.41 -32.35
C MET A 1 -37.01 34.18 -31.67
N ASP A 2 -38.28 33.95 -31.99
CA ASP A 2 -38.99 32.69 -32.13
C ASP A 2 -38.36 31.34 -31.70
N TYR A 3 -39.14 30.75 -30.79
CA TYR A 3 -39.56 29.36 -30.60
C TYR A 3 -38.76 28.32 -29.78
N PRO A 4 -39.48 27.47 -29.01
CA PRO A 4 -39.02 26.74 -27.83
C PRO A 4 -39.29 25.21 -27.87
N HIS A 5 -39.06 24.55 -26.73
CA HIS A 5 -39.74 23.36 -26.16
C HIS A 5 -39.63 21.96 -26.78
N GLN A 6 -39.31 21.00 -25.87
CA GLN A 6 -39.92 19.66 -25.65
C GLN A 6 -39.94 18.66 -26.82
N ALA A 7 -40.10 17.34 -26.66
CA ALA A 7 -39.89 16.31 -25.64
C ALA A 7 -40.08 14.96 -26.38
N THR A 8 -39.53 13.87 -25.80
CA THR A 8 -40.02 12.47 -25.84
C THR A 8 -40.39 11.76 -27.17
N ALA A 9 -39.61 10.70 -27.48
CA ALA A 9 -39.96 9.33 -27.97
C ALA A 9 -40.95 9.15 -29.16
N PRO A 10 -41.19 7.93 -29.71
CA PRO A 10 -40.43 6.68 -29.83
C PRO A 10 -40.18 6.32 -31.32
N THR A 11 -39.47 5.24 -31.64
CA THR A 11 -39.67 4.56 -32.94
C THR A 11 -39.26 3.09 -32.86
N THR A 12 -40.28 2.26 -32.70
CA THR A 12 -40.33 0.91 -33.25
C THR A 12 -40.34 1.00 -34.78
N ALA A 13 -39.41 0.35 -35.45
CA ALA A 13 -39.58 -0.11 -36.82
C ALA A 13 -38.98 -1.50 -36.95
N ALA A 14 -39.88 -2.47 -37.08
CA ALA A 14 -39.58 -3.84 -37.40
C ALA A 14 -39.02 -3.92 -38.83
N THR A 15 -37.83 -4.48 -38.96
CA THR A 15 -37.36 -5.06 -40.21
C THR A 15 -37.21 -6.55 -39.97
N THR A 16 -38.20 -7.31 -40.43
CA THR A 16 -38.15 -8.76 -40.58
C THR A 16 -36.97 -9.15 -41.47
N PRO A 17 -36.02 -9.98 -41.01
CA PRO A 17 -34.96 -10.52 -41.86
C PRO A 17 -35.54 -11.46 -42.93
N ARG A 18 -35.03 -11.32 -44.14
CA ARG A 18 -35.34 -12.12 -45.33
C ARG A 18 -34.93 -13.59 -45.08
N SER A 19 -35.78 -14.55 -45.44
CA SER A 19 -35.44 -15.98 -45.30
C SER A 19 -34.20 -16.32 -46.14
N GLY A 20 -33.14 -16.83 -45.50
CA GLY A 20 -31.93 -17.32 -46.16
C GLY A 20 -30.61 -16.61 -45.80
N SER A 21 -30.57 -15.75 -44.77
CA SER A 21 -29.33 -15.16 -44.24
C SER A 21 -28.83 -15.87 -42.95
N PRO A 22 -27.51 -15.87 -42.66
CA PRO A 22 -26.87 -16.72 -41.62
C PRO A 22 -27.25 -16.39 -40.16
N GLU A 23 -28.12 -15.40 -39.95
CA GLU A 23 -28.50 -14.88 -38.63
C GLU A 23 -29.93 -15.30 -38.22
N SER A 24 -30.51 -16.32 -38.88
CA SER A 24 -31.88 -16.79 -38.61
C SER A 24 -31.97 -18.18 -37.95
N ASP A 25 -30.86 -18.76 -37.54
CA ASP A 25 -30.84 -20.05 -36.85
C ASP A 25 -30.97 -19.87 -35.32
N PRO A 26 -31.86 -20.62 -34.64
CA PRO A 26 -31.96 -20.57 -33.18
C PRO A 26 -30.69 -21.14 -32.53
N ILE A 27 -30.10 -20.42 -31.58
CA ILE A 27 -29.00 -20.90 -30.76
C ILE A 27 -29.57 -21.86 -29.71
N GLU A 28 -29.48 -23.17 -29.95
CA GLU A 28 -29.71 -24.17 -28.91
C GLU A 28 -28.52 -24.23 -27.94
N PRO A 29 -28.75 -24.33 -26.62
CA PRO A 29 -27.68 -24.49 -25.65
C PRO A 29 -27.04 -25.88 -25.78
N VAL A 30 -25.72 -25.92 -25.99
CA VAL A 30 -24.93 -27.15 -26.06
C VAL A 30 -25.06 -27.94 -24.75
N PRO A 31 -25.38 -29.25 -24.77
CA PRO A 31 -25.43 -30.05 -23.55
C PRO A 31 -24.03 -30.13 -22.92
N ARG A 32 -23.95 -29.99 -21.60
CA ARG A 32 -22.68 -30.16 -20.86
C ARG A 32 -22.10 -31.55 -21.13
N ALA A 33 -21.01 -31.60 -21.90
CA ALA A 33 -20.26 -32.82 -22.13
C ALA A 33 -19.59 -33.28 -20.83
N ASN A 34 -19.82 -34.54 -20.45
CA ASN A 34 -19.09 -35.19 -19.37
C ASN A 34 -17.60 -35.29 -19.79
N PRO A 35 -16.65 -34.73 -19.02
CA PRO A 35 -15.23 -34.72 -19.38
C PRO A 35 -14.56 -36.11 -19.37
N PHE A 36 -15.29 -37.16 -18.99
CA PHE A 36 -14.83 -38.55 -19.01
C PHE A 36 -15.50 -39.43 -20.08
N ALA A 37 -16.30 -38.87 -20.99
CA ALA A 37 -16.92 -39.63 -22.08
C ALA A 37 -16.01 -39.68 -23.32
N SER A 38 -15.68 -40.88 -23.79
CA SER A 38 -14.94 -41.08 -25.04
C SER A 38 -15.83 -40.74 -26.26
N PRO A 39 -15.31 -40.05 -27.30
CA PRO A 39 -16.12 -39.62 -28.44
C PRO A 39 -16.58 -40.80 -29.31
N TYR A 40 -17.85 -40.71 -29.75
CA TYR A 40 -18.51 -41.60 -30.70
C TYR A 40 -17.83 -41.52 -32.08
N GLY A 41 -16.74 -42.26 -32.24
CA GLY A 41 -15.99 -42.34 -33.50
C GLY A 41 -14.81 -43.32 -33.46
N SER A 42 -14.67 -44.07 -32.38
CA SER A 42 -13.52 -44.96 -32.13
C SER A 42 -13.94 -46.42 -31.93
N MET A 43 -14.82 -46.92 -32.80
CA MET A 43 -14.99 -48.37 -32.98
C MET A 43 -14.32 -48.82 -34.28
N PRO A 44 -13.39 -49.80 -34.24
CA PRO A 44 -12.78 -50.34 -35.45
C PRO A 44 -13.84 -51.08 -36.28
N ALA A 45 -13.67 -51.08 -37.60
CA ALA A 45 -14.57 -51.66 -38.60
C ALA A 45 -14.77 -53.19 -38.51
N SER A 46 -14.33 -53.85 -37.44
CA SER A 46 -14.47 -55.28 -37.20
C SER A 46 -15.75 -55.70 -36.47
N ALA A 47 -16.65 -54.76 -36.14
CA ALA A 47 -17.85 -55.02 -35.35
C ALA A 47 -19.19 -55.08 -36.13
N MET A 48 -19.16 -55.17 -37.47
CA MET A 48 -20.37 -55.53 -38.24
C MET A 48 -20.21 -56.92 -38.86
N ALA A 49 -20.93 -57.90 -38.31
CA ALA A 49 -21.14 -59.22 -38.89
C ALA A 49 -22.13 -59.10 -40.06
N SER A 50 -21.86 -59.60 -41.27
CA SER A 50 -22.18 -60.95 -41.78
C SER A 50 -22.28 -60.77 -43.32
N SER A 51 -22.01 -61.68 -44.26
CA SER A 51 -21.97 -63.13 -44.31
C SER A 51 -21.33 -63.53 -45.64
N THR A 52 -20.45 -64.53 -45.67
CA THR A 52 -20.38 -65.59 -46.71
C THR A 52 -19.18 -66.50 -46.46
N GLY A 53 -19.44 -67.81 -46.44
CA GLY A 53 -18.44 -68.85 -46.67
C GLY A 53 -17.74 -69.41 -45.43
N LEU A 54 -18.21 -70.59 -44.98
CA LEU A 54 -17.37 -71.53 -44.23
C LEU A 54 -16.18 -71.94 -45.12
N GLN A 55 -15.03 -71.31 -44.92
CA GLN A 55 -13.75 -71.85 -45.35
C GLN A 55 -12.94 -72.19 -44.12
N SER A 56 -12.57 -73.47 -44.00
CA SER A 56 -11.61 -73.99 -43.04
C SER A 56 -10.33 -73.15 -43.10
N MET A 57 -10.13 -72.25 -42.13
CA MET A 57 -8.90 -71.49 -42.04
C MET A 57 -7.75 -72.46 -41.73
N PRO A 58 -6.66 -72.47 -42.52
CA PRO A 58 -5.46 -73.22 -42.16
C PRO A 58 -4.96 -72.73 -40.79
N PRO A 59 -4.27 -73.58 -40.01
CA PRO A 59 -3.84 -73.23 -38.66
C PRO A 59 -3.12 -71.87 -38.70
N GLN A 60 -3.64 -70.89 -37.97
CA GLN A 60 -3.02 -69.58 -37.90
C GLN A 60 -1.59 -69.79 -37.40
N ARG A 61 -0.62 -69.46 -38.26
CA ARG A 61 0.78 -69.38 -37.83
C ARG A 61 0.80 -68.33 -36.72
N PHE A 62 0.96 -68.76 -35.46
CA PHE A 62 1.23 -67.85 -34.37
C PHE A 62 2.35 -66.91 -34.81
N PHE A 63 2.17 -65.61 -34.61
CA PHE A 63 3.25 -64.66 -34.82
C PHE A 63 4.36 -65.01 -33.84
N HIS A 64 5.34 -65.77 -34.30
CA HIS A 64 6.60 -65.90 -33.60
C HIS A 64 7.21 -64.51 -33.61
N SER A 65 7.08 -63.82 -32.48
CA SER A 65 7.86 -62.64 -32.17
C SER A 65 9.32 -62.97 -32.51
N ARG A 66 9.80 -62.47 -33.65
CA ARG A 66 11.23 -62.44 -33.96
C ARG A 66 11.82 -61.30 -33.14
N ARG A 67 11.75 -61.42 -31.81
CA ARG A 67 12.58 -60.59 -30.95
C ARG A 67 13.99 -61.08 -31.18
N ILE A 68 14.65 -60.43 -32.15
CA ILE A 68 16.06 -60.66 -32.44
C ILE A 68 16.79 -60.57 -31.10
N ARG A 69 17.47 -61.66 -30.71
CA ARG A 69 18.19 -61.67 -29.44
C ARG A 69 19.30 -60.63 -29.53
N LYS A 70 19.65 -60.00 -28.42
CA LYS A 70 20.67 -58.94 -28.38
C LYS A 70 22.00 -59.53 -28.91
N GLY A 71 22.36 -59.20 -30.16
CA GLY A 71 23.52 -59.75 -30.89
C GLY A 71 23.21 -60.52 -32.19
N GLU A 72 21.96 -60.91 -32.46
CA GLU A 72 21.58 -61.68 -33.66
C GLU A 72 21.24 -60.82 -34.89
N ALA A 73 21.00 -59.52 -34.72
CA ALA A 73 20.90 -58.58 -35.85
C ALA A 73 22.27 -57.98 -36.11
N GLU A 74 22.80 -58.20 -37.29
CA GLU A 74 23.87 -57.35 -37.82
C GLU A 74 23.35 -55.91 -37.86
N ARG A 75 24.09 -55.01 -37.21
CA ARG A 75 23.83 -53.57 -37.22
C ARG A 75 24.98 -52.89 -37.94
N PRO A 76 25.12 -53.05 -39.26
CA PRO A 76 26.26 -52.53 -40.01
C PRO A 76 26.40 -50.99 -39.90
N TRP A 77 25.34 -50.28 -39.50
CA TRP A 77 25.38 -48.84 -39.19
C TRP A 77 26.07 -48.50 -37.85
N LEU A 78 26.38 -49.48 -36.99
CA LEU A 78 27.20 -49.31 -35.79
C LEU A 78 28.70 -49.56 -36.05
N ASP A 79 29.04 -50.28 -37.13
CA ASP A 79 30.43 -50.60 -37.47
C ASP A 79 31.20 -49.37 -37.98
N LYS A 80 30.47 -48.40 -38.55
CA LYS A 80 31.04 -47.14 -39.06
C LYS A 80 30.38 -45.95 -38.37
N LYS A 81 30.95 -45.51 -37.25
CA LYS A 81 30.55 -44.26 -36.58
C LYS A 81 30.84 -43.06 -37.47
N ASP A 82 29.83 -42.24 -37.75
CA ASP A 82 30.06 -40.94 -38.37
C ASP A 82 30.80 -40.05 -37.36
N PRO A 83 32.00 -39.53 -37.67
CA PRO A 83 32.72 -38.65 -36.75
C PRO A 83 31.91 -37.41 -36.36
N LYS A 84 30.91 -37.00 -37.17
CA LYS A 84 30.02 -35.87 -36.90
C LYS A 84 28.92 -36.17 -35.88
N GLU A 85 28.61 -37.44 -35.61
CA GLU A 85 27.57 -37.85 -34.65
C GLU A 85 27.85 -37.33 -33.22
N LYS A 86 29.14 -37.18 -32.88
CA LYS A 86 29.57 -36.56 -31.61
C LYS A 86 29.01 -35.14 -31.43
N TRP A 87 28.88 -34.37 -32.51
CA TRP A 87 28.35 -33.00 -32.45
C TRP A 87 26.87 -32.94 -32.10
N VAL A 88 26.09 -33.98 -32.42
CA VAL A 88 24.66 -34.07 -32.03
C VAL A 88 24.51 -34.15 -30.51
N THR A 89 25.51 -34.69 -29.81
CA THR A 89 25.52 -34.71 -28.33
C THR A 89 26.26 -33.49 -27.75
N ILE A 90 27.37 -33.08 -28.37
CA ILE A 90 28.19 -31.97 -27.87
C ILE A 90 27.46 -30.62 -27.97
N ILE A 91 26.74 -30.34 -29.07
CA ILE A 91 26.07 -29.03 -29.26
C ILE A 91 24.99 -28.78 -28.20
N PRO A 92 24.05 -29.72 -27.90
CA PRO A 92 23.10 -29.54 -26.80
C PRO A 92 23.77 -29.38 -25.44
N LEU A 93 24.84 -30.13 -25.16
CA LEU A 93 25.59 -30.01 -23.91
C LEU A 93 26.28 -28.65 -23.76
N ILE A 94 26.86 -28.12 -24.84
CA ILE A 94 27.39 -26.76 -24.87
C ILE A 94 26.26 -25.75 -24.62
N GLY A 95 25.09 -25.92 -25.26
CA GLY A 95 23.93 -25.05 -25.05
C GLY A 95 23.45 -25.05 -23.60
N ILE A 96 23.34 -26.23 -22.96
CA ILE A 96 22.99 -26.36 -21.55
C ILE A 96 24.05 -25.69 -20.66
N PHE A 97 25.33 -25.95 -20.93
CA PHE A 97 26.42 -25.35 -20.16
C PHE A 97 26.42 -23.83 -20.26
N LEU A 98 26.28 -23.28 -21.47
CA LEU A 98 26.20 -21.83 -21.69
C LEU A 98 24.96 -21.23 -21.03
N GLY A 99 23.81 -21.91 -21.09
CA GLY A 99 22.60 -21.50 -20.40
C GLY A 99 22.78 -21.43 -18.89
N LEU A 100 23.32 -22.49 -18.28
CA LEU A 100 23.60 -22.52 -16.84
C LEU A 100 24.67 -21.50 -16.43
N ALA A 101 25.70 -21.30 -17.25
CA ALA A 101 26.73 -20.28 -17.01
C ALA A 101 26.13 -18.87 -17.05
N LEU A 102 25.25 -18.58 -18.02
CA LEU A 102 24.55 -17.30 -18.11
C LEU A 102 23.60 -17.10 -16.92
N SER A 103 22.81 -18.12 -16.56
CA SER A 103 21.96 -18.05 -15.36
C SER A 103 22.79 -17.82 -14.09
N GLY A 104 23.91 -18.53 -13.94
CA GLY A 104 24.83 -18.35 -12.82
C GLY A 104 25.42 -16.95 -12.78
N PHE A 105 25.79 -16.39 -13.95
CA PHE A 105 26.27 -15.01 -14.07
C PHE A 105 25.19 -13.99 -13.65
N LEU A 106 23.96 -14.13 -14.14
CA LEU A 106 22.86 -13.23 -13.78
C LEU A 106 22.51 -13.31 -12.29
N VAL A 107 22.55 -14.51 -11.69
CA VAL A 107 22.37 -14.69 -10.25
C VAL A 107 23.52 -14.03 -9.48
N TYR A 108 24.76 -14.21 -9.94
CA TYR A 108 25.94 -13.60 -9.32
C TYR A 108 25.87 -12.06 -9.39
N GLU A 109 25.54 -11.48 -10.54
CA GLU A 109 25.31 -10.04 -10.67
C GLU A 109 24.21 -9.58 -9.72
N GLY A 110 23.06 -10.26 -9.69
CA GLY A 110 21.96 -9.96 -8.78
C GLY A 110 22.42 -9.95 -7.32
N LEU A 111 23.16 -10.97 -6.88
CA LEU A 111 23.70 -11.05 -5.53
C LEU A 111 24.73 -9.95 -5.21
N GLN A 112 25.56 -9.56 -6.18
CA GLN A 112 26.52 -8.46 -6.01
C GLN A 112 25.84 -7.09 -5.89
N THR A 113 24.66 -6.92 -6.48
CA THR A 113 23.88 -5.66 -6.33
C THR A 113 23.21 -5.52 -4.97
N VAL A 114 23.06 -6.61 -4.21
CA VAL A 114 22.46 -6.56 -2.86
C VAL A 114 23.45 -5.91 -1.89
N THR A 115 23.21 -4.64 -1.55
CA THR A 115 24.03 -3.94 -0.56
C THR A 115 23.74 -4.50 0.84
N ASN A 116 24.77 -5.05 1.48
CA ASN A 116 24.71 -5.43 2.88
C ASN A 116 25.19 -4.28 3.74
N HIS A 117 24.26 -3.46 4.22
CA HIS A 117 24.55 -2.38 5.13
C HIS A 117 24.83 -2.93 6.53
N VAL A 118 25.86 -2.36 7.18
CA VAL A 118 26.11 -2.57 8.61
C VAL A 118 25.36 -1.49 9.37
N TYR A 119 24.72 -1.85 10.47
CA TYR A 119 23.86 -0.95 11.22
C TYR A 119 24.25 -0.88 12.70
N CYS A 120 24.11 0.31 13.30
CA CYS A 120 24.16 0.52 14.76
C CYS A 120 22.75 0.71 15.30
N PRO A 121 22.40 0.14 16.46
CA PRO A 121 21.11 0.40 17.10
C PRO A 121 21.01 1.86 17.55
N VAL A 122 19.87 2.50 17.29
CA VAL A 122 19.53 3.87 17.76
C VAL A 122 18.40 3.81 18.77
N LEU A 123 17.34 3.07 18.45
CA LEU A 123 16.21 2.85 19.34
C LEU A 123 15.83 1.37 19.32
N ASN A 124 15.57 0.83 20.50
CA ASN A 124 14.97 -0.49 20.67
C ASN A 124 13.96 -0.38 21.82
N GLU A 125 12.74 0.01 21.47
CA GLU A 125 11.63 0.18 22.40
C GLU A 125 10.70 -1.03 22.29
N ASP A 126 10.49 -1.73 23.40
CA ASP A 126 9.59 -2.87 23.52
C ASP A 126 8.43 -2.62 24.50
N PHE A 127 8.35 -1.39 25.05
CA PHE A 127 7.32 -0.92 25.97
C PHE A 127 7.15 -1.78 27.23
N SER A 128 8.14 -2.62 27.56
CA SER A 128 8.11 -3.51 28.73
C SER A 128 8.31 -2.76 30.06
N SER A 129 8.84 -1.54 30.01
CA SER A 129 9.09 -0.67 31.17
C SER A 129 7.81 -0.17 31.85
N GLY A 130 6.65 -0.27 31.17
CA GLY A 130 5.37 0.21 31.68
C GLY A 130 5.11 1.70 31.48
N GLY A 131 6.04 2.45 30.90
CA GLY A 131 5.90 3.88 30.61
C GLY A 131 6.68 4.31 29.37
N LEU A 132 6.46 5.54 28.91
CA LEU A 132 7.20 6.13 27.81
C LEU A 132 8.40 6.92 28.34
N ASP A 133 9.61 6.65 27.84
CA ASP A 133 10.78 7.46 28.16
C ASP A 133 10.64 8.85 27.50
N SER A 134 10.48 9.88 28.33
CA SER A 134 10.34 11.28 27.87
C SER A 134 11.59 11.83 27.20
N LYS A 135 12.75 11.16 27.31
CA LYS A 135 13.95 11.51 26.54
C LYS A 135 13.85 11.06 25.09
N VAL A 136 13.02 10.07 24.79
CA VAL A 136 12.79 9.55 23.44
C VAL A 136 11.49 10.12 22.88
N TRP A 137 10.39 9.94 23.61
CA TRP A 137 9.05 10.20 23.13
C TRP A 137 8.51 11.53 23.62
N THR A 138 8.00 12.34 22.68
CA THR A 138 7.21 13.54 22.97
C THR A 138 5.78 13.30 22.52
N LYS A 139 4.80 13.60 23.40
CA LYS A 139 3.38 13.64 23.04
C LYS A 139 3.04 15.07 22.59
N GLU A 140 2.57 15.23 21.37
CA GLU A 140 2.13 16.52 20.83
C GLU A 140 0.73 16.89 21.33
N VAL A 141 0.51 18.19 21.54
CA VAL A 141 -0.76 18.76 22.01
C VAL A 141 -1.15 19.92 21.12
N GLU A 142 -2.14 19.70 20.26
CA GLU A 142 -2.65 20.66 19.29
C GLU A 142 -4.13 20.40 18.96
N VAL A 143 -4.80 21.46 18.50
CA VAL A 143 -6.21 21.48 18.06
C VAL A 143 -6.37 21.91 16.59
N GLY A 144 -5.28 22.30 15.92
CA GLY A 144 -5.29 22.89 14.58
C GLY A 144 -5.54 21.94 13.40
N GLY A 145 -5.55 20.62 13.65
CA GLY A 145 -5.82 19.61 12.63
C GLY A 145 -4.66 19.33 11.67
N PHE A 146 -3.43 19.72 12.04
CA PHE A 146 -2.16 19.35 11.39
C PHE A 146 -2.13 19.54 9.86
N GLY A 147 -2.67 20.65 9.37
CA GLY A 147 -2.73 20.97 7.93
C GLY A 147 -3.73 20.14 7.11
N ASN A 148 -4.34 19.12 7.71
CA ASN A 148 -5.27 18.18 7.07
C ASN A 148 -6.73 18.40 7.48
N GLY A 149 -7.00 19.39 8.34
CA GLY A 149 -8.33 19.65 8.89
C GLY A 149 -8.85 18.51 9.77
N GLN A 150 -7.94 17.77 10.41
CA GLN A 150 -8.26 16.65 11.29
C GLN A 150 -9.13 17.09 12.49
N PHE A 151 -9.92 16.16 13.04
CA PHE A 151 -10.96 16.47 14.02
C PHE A 151 -10.56 16.19 15.47
N GLU A 152 -9.43 15.53 15.70
CA GLU A 152 -8.94 15.28 17.05
C GLU A 152 -8.21 16.47 17.66
N GLU A 153 -8.39 16.65 18.95
CA GLU A 153 -7.39 17.28 19.81
C GLU A 153 -6.35 16.21 20.17
N THR A 154 -5.08 16.50 19.98
CA THR A 154 -4.01 15.63 20.49
C THR A 154 -3.70 15.98 21.93
N THR A 155 -3.52 14.98 22.79
CA THR A 155 -3.31 15.18 24.23
C THR A 155 -1.97 14.60 24.71
N ASN A 156 -1.46 15.14 25.81
CA ASN A 156 -0.26 14.63 26.49
C ASN A 156 -0.58 13.73 27.70
N THR A 157 -1.86 13.42 27.94
CA THR A 157 -2.29 12.57 29.05
C THR A 157 -2.23 11.09 28.68
N ASP A 158 -2.42 10.23 29.67
CA ASP A 158 -2.53 8.78 29.46
C ASP A 158 -3.95 8.34 29.06
N GLU A 159 -4.83 9.29 28.73
CA GLU A 159 -6.16 8.98 28.19
C GLU A 159 -6.06 8.40 26.77
N ASN A 160 -5.21 9.00 25.93
CA ASN A 160 -5.14 8.69 24.51
C ASN A 160 -3.86 7.97 24.10
N ALA A 161 -2.79 8.05 24.91
CA ALA A 161 -1.55 7.31 24.69
C ALA A 161 -0.99 6.75 26.00
N PHE A 162 -1.02 5.43 26.16
CA PHE A 162 -0.60 4.77 27.40
C PHE A 162 -0.01 3.39 27.11
N ILE A 163 0.73 2.84 28.07
CA ILE A 163 1.24 1.48 27.99
C ILE A 163 0.22 0.52 28.62
N LYS A 164 -0.14 -0.52 27.88
CA LYS A 164 -1.01 -1.60 28.36
C LYS A 164 -0.53 -2.93 27.81
N ASP A 165 -0.41 -3.93 28.69
CA ASP A 165 0.02 -5.29 28.33
C ASP A 165 1.37 -5.32 27.59
N GLY A 166 2.31 -4.45 27.99
CA GLY A 166 3.63 -4.32 27.35
C GLY A 166 3.60 -3.73 25.94
N MET A 167 2.56 -2.97 25.59
CA MET A 167 2.39 -2.33 24.30
C MET A 167 2.00 -0.87 24.47
N LEU A 168 2.50 0.00 23.61
CA LEU A 168 1.93 1.33 23.46
C LEU A 168 0.55 1.22 22.82
N VAL A 169 -0.44 1.88 23.40
CA VAL A 169 -1.79 1.97 22.87
C VAL A 169 -2.09 3.43 22.56
N ILE A 170 -2.46 3.72 21.32
CA ILE A 170 -3.03 5.01 20.91
C ILE A 170 -4.53 4.81 20.69
N LYS A 171 -5.34 5.46 21.54
CA LYS A 171 -6.79 5.27 21.58
C LYS A 171 -7.51 6.63 21.46
N PRO A 172 -8.19 6.88 20.33
CA PRO A 172 -9.13 7.99 20.22
C PRO A 172 -10.29 7.86 21.22
N THR A 173 -10.71 8.99 21.80
CA THR A 173 -11.85 9.08 22.73
C THR A 173 -12.76 10.25 22.36
N LEU A 174 -14.00 10.25 22.86
CA LEU A 174 -14.88 11.40 22.70
C LEU A 174 -14.36 12.61 23.50
N GLN A 175 -14.62 13.81 22.98
CA GLN A 175 -14.46 15.04 23.75
C GLN A 175 -15.57 15.17 24.81
N ASP A 176 -15.30 15.95 25.85
CA ASP A 176 -16.31 16.37 26.83
C ASP A 176 -17.45 17.11 26.14
N GLU A 177 -18.66 16.57 26.26
CA GLU A 177 -19.88 17.10 25.65
C GLU A 177 -20.18 18.55 26.07
N SER A 178 -19.75 18.96 27.26
CA SER A 178 -19.94 20.34 27.74
C SER A 178 -19.11 21.35 26.94
N LEU A 179 -17.95 20.95 26.40
CA LEU A 179 -17.11 21.80 25.55
C LEU A 179 -17.69 21.91 24.13
N ILE A 180 -18.56 20.98 23.73
CA ILE A 180 -19.19 20.94 22.41
C ILE A 180 -20.56 21.64 22.38
N THR A 181 -21.34 21.50 23.46
CA THR A 181 -22.75 21.93 23.52
C THR A 181 -22.96 23.34 24.07
N LYS A 182 -21.91 23.97 24.60
CA LYS A 182 -21.95 25.32 25.16
C LYS A 182 -20.81 26.16 24.58
N ASP A 183 -21.01 27.47 24.53
CA ASP A 183 -19.94 28.40 24.15
C ASP A 183 -18.72 28.18 25.04
N ASN A 184 -17.60 27.87 24.42
CA ASN A 184 -16.38 27.47 25.13
C ASN A 184 -15.14 27.74 24.30
N VAL A 185 -13.99 27.84 24.97
CA VAL A 185 -12.67 27.99 24.33
C VAL A 185 -11.71 26.99 24.94
N ILE A 186 -11.07 26.17 24.09
CA ILE A 186 -9.85 25.45 24.44
C ILE A 186 -8.68 26.36 24.10
N ASN A 187 -7.87 26.71 25.10
CA ASN A 187 -6.72 27.61 24.93
C ASN A 187 -5.45 26.99 25.51
N LEU A 188 -4.80 26.17 24.71
CA LEU A 188 -3.60 25.42 25.08
C LEU A 188 -2.38 26.33 25.32
N LEU A 189 -2.37 27.56 24.75
CA LEU A 189 -1.33 28.56 25.01
C LEU A 189 -1.43 29.08 26.44
N LYS A 190 -2.65 29.37 26.90
CA LYS A 190 -2.90 29.82 28.28
C LYS A 190 -2.57 28.72 29.28
N ASP A 191 -2.85 27.48 28.92
CA ASP A 191 -2.58 26.31 29.76
C ASP A 191 -1.10 25.89 29.72
N GLY A 192 -0.31 26.44 28.79
CA GLY A 192 1.11 26.12 28.60
C GLY A 192 1.37 24.71 28.09
N SER A 193 0.34 24.04 27.56
CA SER A 193 0.41 22.65 27.10
C SER A 193 0.67 22.52 25.60
N CYS A 194 0.41 23.57 24.81
CA CYS A 194 0.54 23.48 23.36
C CYS A 194 1.97 23.17 22.93
N SER A 195 2.12 22.26 21.96
CA SER A 195 3.44 21.85 21.45
C SER A 195 4.06 22.86 20.48
N VAL A 196 3.25 23.76 19.95
CA VAL A 196 3.67 24.84 19.05
C VAL A 196 3.21 26.20 19.60
N THR A 197 3.68 27.27 18.97
CA THR A 197 3.34 28.65 19.36
C THR A 197 2.30 29.29 18.44
N ASP A 198 1.93 28.61 17.35
CA ASP A 198 0.95 29.13 16.41
C ASP A 198 -0.46 29.14 17.03
N TRP A 199 -1.13 30.29 16.97
CA TRP A 199 -2.44 30.47 17.62
C TRP A 199 -3.50 29.53 17.06
N SER A 200 -3.54 29.32 15.74
CA SER A 200 -4.54 28.47 15.09
C SER A 200 -4.38 26.99 15.43
N SER A 201 -3.17 26.60 15.84
CA SER A 201 -2.86 25.24 16.26
C SER A 201 -3.15 24.98 17.74
N CYS A 202 -3.28 26.04 18.54
CA CYS A 202 -3.39 25.96 20.00
C CYS A 202 -4.72 26.45 20.59
N VAL A 203 -5.56 27.11 19.79
CA VAL A 203 -6.83 27.66 20.25
C VAL A 203 -7.97 27.19 19.37
N ALA A 204 -8.99 26.59 19.99
CA ALA A 204 -10.22 26.17 19.34
C ALA A 204 -11.43 26.72 20.11
N VAL A 205 -12.51 27.04 19.38
CA VAL A 205 -13.68 27.70 19.94
C VAL A 205 -14.96 26.95 19.56
N THR A 206 -15.81 26.73 20.55
CA THR A 206 -17.21 26.41 20.35
C THR A 206 -18.03 27.69 20.40
N ASN A 207 -18.79 27.94 19.33
CA ASN A 207 -19.72 29.04 19.22
C ASN A 207 -21.07 28.48 18.76
N THR A 208 -22.02 28.45 19.69
CA THR A 208 -23.36 27.89 19.48
C THR A 208 -24.20 28.71 18.51
N THR A 209 -23.86 29.99 18.28
CA THR A 209 -24.60 30.87 17.36
C THR A 209 -24.29 30.54 15.90
N ASN A 210 -23.01 30.33 15.55
CA ASN A 210 -22.60 30.00 14.17
C ASN A 210 -22.42 28.49 13.92
N GLY A 211 -22.44 27.67 14.99
CA GLY A 211 -22.34 26.23 14.88
C GLY A 211 -20.92 25.67 14.77
N THR A 212 -19.88 26.48 14.94
CA THR A 212 -18.51 25.98 15.04
C THR A 212 -18.29 25.34 16.41
N ILE A 213 -17.59 24.21 16.45
CA ILE A 213 -17.27 23.51 17.69
C ILE A 213 -15.76 23.29 17.81
N VAL A 214 -15.28 23.12 19.04
CA VAL A 214 -13.95 22.54 19.28
C VAL A 214 -13.87 21.10 18.76
N ASN A 215 -12.68 20.53 18.82
CA ASN A 215 -12.38 19.18 18.32
C ASN A 215 -13.31 18.15 19.01
N PRO A 216 -14.15 17.42 18.25
CA PRO A 216 -15.18 16.53 18.80
C PRO A 216 -14.62 15.26 19.45
N VAL A 217 -13.34 14.96 19.23
CA VAL A 217 -12.65 13.78 19.76
C VAL A 217 -11.27 14.18 20.22
N LYS A 218 -10.67 13.33 21.05
CA LYS A 218 -9.28 13.41 21.47
C LYS A 218 -8.53 12.19 20.93
N SER A 219 -7.24 12.36 20.67
CA SER A 219 -6.33 11.27 20.27
C SER A 219 -4.90 11.60 20.72
N ALA A 220 -3.91 10.89 20.20
CA ALA A 220 -2.51 11.19 20.47
C ALA A 220 -1.66 11.12 19.19
N ARG A 221 -0.63 11.95 19.20
CA ARG A 221 0.45 12.00 18.22
C ARG A 221 1.76 12.02 19.00
N LEU A 222 2.59 11.00 18.81
CA LEU A 222 3.87 10.87 19.50
C LEU A 222 5.00 10.94 18.48
N ASN A 223 6.09 11.59 18.85
CA ASN A 223 7.27 11.66 18.00
C ASN A 223 8.57 11.37 18.76
N THR A 224 9.61 10.99 18.02
CA THR A 224 10.95 10.71 18.57
C THR A 224 11.96 11.85 18.40
N LYS A 225 11.50 13.05 17.98
CA LYS A 225 12.36 14.16 17.52
C LYS A 225 13.43 14.56 18.53
N ALA A 226 13.09 14.52 19.82
CA ALA A 226 13.98 14.92 20.90
C ALA A 226 15.08 13.91 21.23
N GLY A 227 14.92 12.63 20.85
CA GLY A 227 15.78 11.55 21.36
C GLY A 227 16.30 10.55 20.35
N ALA A 228 15.50 10.14 19.37
CA ALA A 228 15.89 9.12 18.39
C ALA A 228 15.61 9.60 16.96
N THR A 229 16.68 9.85 16.23
CA THR A 229 16.66 10.30 14.83
C THR A 229 17.66 9.46 14.03
N ILE A 230 17.40 9.30 12.73
CA ILE A 230 18.31 8.61 11.81
C ILE A 230 18.42 9.34 10.49
N LYS A 231 19.59 9.24 9.85
CA LYS A 231 19.79 9.57 8.43
C LYS A 231 20.33 8.34 7.74
N TYR A 232 19.52 7.75 6.86
CA TYR A 232 19.77 6.42 6.31
C TYR A 232 19.83 5.33 7.38
N GLY A 233 19.15 4.22 7.15
CA GLY A 233 18.96 3.23 8.19
C GLY A 233 17.83 2.28 7.92
N ARG A 234 17.35 1.69 9.01
CA ARG A 234 16.15 0.88 9.04
C ARG A 234 15.25 1.33 10.18
N VAL A 235 13.96 1.35 9.93
CA VAL A 235 12.92 1.46 10.96
C VAL A 235 12.00 0.26 10.85
N GLU A 236 11.65 -0.35 11.98
CA GLU A 236 10.64 -1.39 12.07
C GLU A 236 9.69 -1.07 13.23
N VAL A 237 8.41 -0.95 12.93
CA VAL A 237 7.35 -0.77 13.92
C VAL A 237 6.40 -1.96 13.84
N VAL A 238 6.30 -2.72 14.92
CA VAL A 238 5.36 -3.85 15.00
C VAL A 238 4.05 -3.34 15.60
N ALA A 239 3.02 -3.19 14.77
CA ALA A 239 1.76 -2.59 15.19
C ALA A 239 0.55 -3.36 14.64
N LYS A 240 -0.56 -3.27 15.36
CA LYS A 240 -1.90 -3.62 14.88
C LYS A 240 -2.67 -2.31 14.69
N LEU A 241 -3.09 -2.03 13.45
CA LEU A 241 -3.81 -0.80 13.13
C LEU A 241 -5.25 -0.85 13.66
N PRO A 242 -5.87 0.30 13.97
CA PRO A 242 -7.26 0.35 14.40
C PRO A 242 -8.23 -0.02 13.27
N ALA A 243 -9.42 -0.47 13.65
CA ALA A 243 -10.60 -0.54 12.80
C ALA A 243 -11.73 0.28 13.42
N GLY A 244 -12.39 1.05 12.58
CA GLY A 244 -13.42 2.01 12.98
C GLY A 244 -13.55 3.11 11.95
N ASP A 245 -14.79 3.55 11.71
CA ASP A 245 -15.05 4.56 10.70
C ASP A 245 -14.32 5.86 11.02
N TRP A 246 -13.76 6.47 9.98
CA TRP A 246 -13.10 7.78 10.02
C TRP A 246 -11.79 7.82 10.83
N LEU A 247 -11.25 6.67 11.24
CA LEU A 247 -9.91 6.59 11.83
C LEU A 247 -8.84 6.62 10.74
N TRP A 248 -7.75 7.32 11.01
CA TRP A 248 -6.60 7.45 10.12
C TRP A 248 -5.30 7.20 10.92
N PRO A 249 -4.93 5.92 11.12
CA PRO A 249 -3.64 5.56 11.70
C PRO A 249 -2.49 5.84 10.74
N ALA A 250 -1.38 6.35 11.28
CA ALA A 250 -0.15 6.58 10.52
C ALA A 250 1.11 6.25 11.35
N ILE A 251 2.11 5.71 10.64
CA ILE A 251 3.49 5.49 11.08
C ILE A 251 4.37 6.11 10.00
N TRP A 252 5.05 7.19 10.35
CA TRP A 252 5.64 8.07 9.35
C TRP A 252 6.79 8.86 9.97
N MET A 253 7.52 9.61 9.14
CA MET A 253 8.70 10.33 9.56
C MET A 253 8.76 11.72 8.95
N LEU A 254 9.23 12.68 9.74
CA LEU A 254 9.51 14.05 9.31
C LEU A 254 10.99 14.39 9.53
N PRO A 255 11.55 15.35 8.77
CA PRO A 255 12.91 15.81 8.96
C PRO A 255 13.02 16.56 10.28
N VAL A 256 14.14 16.38 11.00
CA VAL A 256 14.42 17.09 12.25
C VAL A 256 14.42 18.60 12.03
N ASN A 257 15.03 19.03 10.92
CA ASN A 257 15.15 20.41 10.50
C ASN A 257 14.52 20.61 9.12
N ASN A 258 13.89 21.76 8.92
CA ASN A 258 13.37 22.19 7.63
C ASN A 258 14.49 22.75 6.73
N THR A 259 15.51 21.93 6.46
CA THR A 259 16.77 22.33 5.77
C THR A 259 16.53 22.95 4.39
N TYR A 260 15.50 22.50 3.67
CA TYR A 260 15.22 22.93 2.30
C TYR A 260 14.01 23.87 2.19
N GLY A 261 13.42 24.26 3.32
CA GLY A 261 12.20 25.06 3.37
C GLY A 261 11.06 24.34 4.09
N PRO A 262 9.89 24.98 4.17
CA PRO A 262 8.70 24.39 4.78
C PRO A 262 8.28 23.11 4.06
N TRP A 263 7.38 22.34 4.67
CA TRP A 263 6.79 21.18 4.04
C TRP A 263 6.17 21.55 2.67
N PRO A 264 6.33 20.72 1.63
CA PRO A 264 7.00 19.42 1.59
C PRO A 264 8.48 19.49 1.15
N ALA A 265 9.08 20.68 1.04
CA ALA A 265 10.43 20.86 0.48
C ALA A 265 11.53 20.11 1.26
N SER A 266 11.34 19.91 2.56
CA SER A 266 12.25 19.14 3.40
C SER A 266 11.95 17.64 3.49
N GLY A 267 10.88 17.18 2.84
CA GLY A 267 10.49 15.77 2.73
C GLY A 267 9.58 15.27 3.86
N GLU A 268 8.84 14.20 3.57
CA GLU A 268 8.07 13.36 4.51
C GLU A 268 8.13 11.90 4.03
N ILE A 269 8.26 10.95 4.96
CA ILE A 269 8.28 9.52 4.65
C ILE A 269 7.15 8.82 5.39
N ASP A 270 6.10 8.43 4.67
CA ASP A 270 5.01 7.63 5.23
C ASP A 270 5.33 6.15 5.07
N ILE A 271 5.69 5.52 6.19
CA ILE A 271 5.96 4.08 6.23
C ILE A 271 4.63 3.34 6.04
N VAL A 272 3.60 3.74 6.78
CA VAL A 272 2.23 3.28 6.53
C VAL A 272 1.19 4.32 6.94
N GLU A 273 0.20 4.48 6.08
CA GLU A 273 -1.11 5.07 6.38
C GLU A 273 -2.22 4.11 5.98
N SER A 274 -3.34 4.14 6.71
CA SER A 274 -4.53 3.34 6.39
C SER A 274 -5.80 4.10 6.76
N ARG A 275 -6.94 3.68 6.20
CA ARG A 275 -8.25 4.04 6.75
C ARG A 275 -8.68 2.97 7.75
N GLY A 276 -9.33 3.35 8.83
CA GLY A 276 -9.95 2.41 9.77
C GLY A 276 -11.28 1.86 9.29
N ASN A 277 -11.91 2.51 8.30
CA ASN A 277 -13.18 2.09 7.70
C ASN A 277 -13.15 0.63 7.22
N ASN A 278 -14.33 0.06 7.04
CA ASN A 278 -14.47 -1.30 6.52
C ASN A 278 -13.76 -1.47 5.16
N TYR A 279 -13.30 -2.68 4.86
CA TYR A 279 -12.64 -3.03 3.61
C TYR A 279 -13.46 -2.74 2.35
N THR A 280 -14.78 -2.51 2.47
CA THR A 280 -15.68 -2.10 1.38
C THR A 280 -15.47 -0.66 0.93
N TYR A 281 -14.77 0.17 1.72
CA TYR A 281 -14.53 1.57 1.37
C TYR A 281 -13.86 1.67 -0.02
N PRO A 282 -14.43 2.44 -0.99
CA PRO A 282 -14.00 2.41 -2.39
C PRO A 282 -12.51 2.68 -2.65
N GLN A 283 -11.88 3.54 -1.84
CA GLN A 283 -10.45 3.84 -1.95
C GLN A 283 -9.53 2.90 -1.15
N GLY A 284 -10.11 1.91 -0.48
CA GLY A 284 -9.44 1.03 0.48
C GLY A 284 -9.71 1.43 1.93
N GLY A 285 -10.25 0.49 2.70
CA GLY A 285 -10.44 0.61 4.14
C GLY A 285 -9.25 0.02 4.92
N ASN A 286 -9.55 -0.64 6.03
CA ASN A 286 -8.56 -1.29 6.91
C ASN A 286 -7.81 -2.48 6.30
N ASN A 287 -8.12 -2.86 5.06
CA ASN A 287 -7.40 -3.85 4.25
C ASN A 287 -6.34 -3.23 3.32
N ILE A 288 -6.18 -1.90 3.31
CA ILE A 288 -5.25 -1.20 2.43
C ILE A 288 -4.29 -0.36 3.27
N ALA A 289 -3.00 -0.63 3.09
CA ALA A 289 -1.90 0.16 3.63
C ALA A 289 -1.29 0.96 2.48
N SER A 290 -1.01 2.24 2.72
CA SER A 290 -0.35 3.12 1.77
C SER A 290 1.01 3.51 2.30
N SER A 291 2.03 3.53 1.44
CA SER A 291 3.29 4.21 1.72
C SER A 291 3.47 5.33 0.71
N THR A 292 3.95 6.48 1.18
CA THR A 292 4.06 7.70 0.39
C THR A 292 5.36 8.43 0.72
N LEU A 293 5.90 9.17 -0.24
CA LEU A 293 6.93 10.17 0.02
C LEU A 293 6.38 11.52 -0.40
N HIS A 294 6.34 12.51 0.50
CA HIS A 294 5.99 13.88 0.13
C HIS A 294 7.26 14.70 -0.12
N TRP A 295 7.24 15.47 -1.20
CA TRP A 295 8.37 16.30 -1.63
C TRP A 295 7.91 17.25 -2.75
N GLY A 296 8.35 18.50 -2.71
CA GLY A 296 7.94 19.51 -3.68
C GLY A 296 8.44 20.89 -3.28
N PRO A 297 8.41 21.89 -4.17
CA PRO A 297 8.82 23.25 -3.82
C PRO A 297 7.92 23.92 -2.77
N ASP A 298 6.65 23.54 -2.74
CA ASP A 298 5.63 24.09 -1.84
C ASP A 298 4.43 23.11 -1.74
N ALA A 299 3.47 23.43 -0.87
CA ALA A 299 2.32 22.59 -0.57
C ALA A 299 1.37 22.37 -1.76
N ASP A 300 1.26 23.34 -2.68
CA ASP A 300 0.40 23.22 -3.87
C ASP A 300 1.06 22.33 -4.94
N ASN A 301 2.38 22.18 -4.88
CA ASN A 301 3.20 21.42 -5.82
C ASN A 301 3.84 20.19 -5.15
N ASP A 302 3.09 19.50 -4.31
CA ASP A 302 3.55 18.25 -3.69
C ASP A 302 3.57 17.07 -4.70
N GLY A 303 4.75 16.45 -4.83
CA GLY A 303 5.05 15.34 -5.74
C GLY A 303 4.63 13.96 -5.26
N TRP A 304 3.89 13.87 -4.15
CA TRP A 304 3.51 12.61 -3.48
C TRP A 304 2.93 11.53 -4.40
N TYR A 305 2.16 11.94 -5.41
CA TYR A 305 1.49 11.04 -6.36
C TYR A 305 2.46 10.17 -7.16
N GLN A 306 3.74 10.54 -7.24
CA GLN A 306 4.76 9.73 -7.91
C GLN A 306 5.26 8.55 -7.07
N ASN A 307 5.05 8.59 -5.75
CA ASN A 307 5.57 7.60 -4.81
C ASN A 307 4.52 7.03 -3.87
N ASN A 308 3.24 7.36 -4.06
CA ASN A 308 2.13 6.75 -3.34
C ASN A 308 1.84 5.35 -3.87
N VAL A 309 2.07 4.34 -3.05
CA VAL A 309 1.80 2.95 -3.39
C VAL A 309 0.91 2.32 -2.33
N LYS A 310 -0.17 1.69 -2.79
CA LYS A 310 -1.12 0.98 -1.95
C LYS A 310 -0.89 -0.52 -2.01
N ARG A 311 -0.95 -1.18 -0.85
CA ARG A 311 -0.84 -2.62 -0.69
C ARG A 311 -2.08 -3.19 -0.02
N GLN A 312 -2.78 -4.05 -0.74
CA GLN A 312 -3.91 -4.79 -0.22
C GLN A 312 -3.46 -5.99 0.62
N ALA A 313 -4.06 -6.14 1.80
CA ALA A 313 -3.92 -7.32 2.64
C ALA A 313 -4.58 -8.54 1.97
N LEU A 314 -3.91 -9.70 2.01
CA LEU A 314 -4.41 -10.92 1.39
C LEU A 314 -5.34 -11.66 2.35
N HIS A 315 -6.64 -11.72 2.00
CA HIS A 315 -7.68 -12.42 2.78
C HIS A 315 -7.75 -12.02 4.26
N THR A 316 -7.33 -10.79 4.60
CA THR A 316 -7.30 -10.25 5.95
C THR A 316 -7.37 -8.72 5.93
N THR A 317 -7.24 -8.09 7.08
CA THR A 317 -7.09 -6.64 7.25
C THR A 317 -5.85 -6.35 8.09
N TYR A 318 -5.28 -5.15 7.98
CA TYR A 318 -4.15 -4.70 8.81
C TYR A 318 -4.55 -4.42 10.26
N SER A 319 -5.85 -4.52 10.56
CA SER A 319 -6.42 -4.43 11.90
C SER A 319 -6.69 -5.79 12.55
N ALA A 320 -6.50 -6.90 11.82
CA ALA A 320 -6.78 -8.25 12.32
C ALA A 320 -5.65 -8.77 13.23
N ASP A 321 -4.39 -8.51 12.88
CA ASP A 321 -3.21 -8.95 13.63
C ASP A 321 -2.10 -7.89 13.59
N PHE A 322 -1.02 -8.14 14.32
CA PHE A 322 0.18 -7.33 14.28
C PHE A 322 0.96 -7.59 13.01
N HIS A 323 1.41 -6.49 12.40
CA HIS A 323 2.27 -6.49 11.24
C HIS A 323 3.53 -5.70 11.54
N THR A 324 4.63 -6.04 10.86
CA THR A 324 5.86 -5.22 10.90
C THR A 324 5.81 -4.21 9.77
N TYR A 325 5.66 -2.93 10.09
CA TYR A 325 5.76 -1.84 9.13
C TYR A 325 7.20 -1.35 9.10
N GLY A 326 7.86 -1.57 7.96
CA GLY A 326 9.29 -1.39 7.83
C GLY A 326 9.67 -0.34 6.79
N LEU A 327 10.76 0.35 7.06
CA LEU A 327 11.47 1.24 6.14
C LEU A 327 12.93 0.81 6.08
N GLU A 328 13.50 0.78 4.89
CA GLU A 328 14.94 0.74 4.69
C GLU A 328 15.34 1.83 3.70
N TRP A 329 16.32 2.62 4.10
CA TRP A 329 16.68 3.85 3.41
C TRP A 329 18.19 4.01 3.43
N SER A 330 18.75 4.37 2.30
CA SER A 330 20.18 4.58 2.08
C SER A 330 20.38 5.80 1.20
N GLU A 331 21.63 6.18 0.99
CA GLU A 331 22.00 7.26 0.07
C GLU A 331 21.64 6.94 -1.41
N LYS A 332 21.26 5.69 -1.73
CA LYS A 332 20.95 5.24 -3.10
C LYS A 332 19.49 4.85 -3.32
N TYR A 333 18.74 4.56 -2.28
CA TYR A 333 17.36 4.09 -2.39
C TYR A 333 16.60 4.23 -1.08
N LEU A 334 15.29 4.15 -1.17
CA LEU A 334 14.36 4.04 -0.07
C LEU A 334 13.28 3.03 -0.44
N PHE A 335 12.96 2.11 0.46
CA PHE A 335 11.79 1.24 0.28
C PHE A 335 11.08 0.98 1.61
N THR A 336 9.77 0.79 1.53
CA THR A 336 8.95 0.35 2.66
C THR A 336 8.48 -1.08 2.43
N TYR A 337 8.12 -1.77 3.50
CA TYR A 337 7.65 -3.15 3.44
C TYR A 337 6.72 -3.47 4.61
N ILE A 338 5.94 -4.54 4.43
CA ILE A 338 5.06 -5.07 5.48
C ILE A 338 5.45 -6.52 5.76
N ASP A 339 5.63 -6.85 7.04
CA ASP A 339 6.04 -8.15 7.61
C ASP A 339 7.46 -8.62 7.27
N THR A 340 7.85 -8.53 6.00
CA THR A 340 9.19 -8.92 5.53
C THR A 340 9.66 -8.02 4.40
N ARG A 341 10.97 -7.81 4.28
CA ARG A 341 11.61 -7.00 3.22
C ARG A 341 11.29 -7.48 1.80
N LEU A 342 10.79 -8.72 1.64
CA LEU A 342 10.33 -9.26 0.36
C LEU A 342 8.94 -8.77 -0.05
N LEU A 343 8.13 -8.31 0.91
CA LEU A 343 6.79 -7.76 0.67
C LEU A 343 6.87 -6.23 0.67
N GLN A 344 7.64 -5.71 -0.30
CA GLN A 344 7.80 -4.27 -0.50
C GLN A 344 6.47 -3.61 -0.85
N VAL A 345 6.26 -2.40 -0.33
CA VAL A 345 5.12 -1.55 -0.67
C VAL A 345 5.58 -0.49 -1.67
N THR A 346 6.49 0.39 -1.27
CA THR A 346 7.13 1.35 -2.20
C THR A 346 8.63 1.05 -2.35
N TYR A 347 9.19 1.35 -3.51
CA TYR A 347 10.64 1.33 -3.77
C TYR A 347 11.01 2.52 -4.65
N VAL A 348 11.92 3.35 -4.17
CA VAL A 348 12.39 4.57 -4.81
C VAL A 348 13.91 4.51 -4.91
N ASN A 349 14.45 4.55 -6.13
CA ASN A 349 15.88 4.71 -6.34
C ASN A 349 16.27 6.19 -6.42
N PHE A 350 17.47 6.52 -5.96
CA PHE A 350 18.03 7.88 -6.01
C PHE A 350 19.06 7.95 -7.14
N ASN A 351 18.58 7.75 -8.38
CA ASN A 351 19.40 7.79 -9.59
C ASN A 351 19.13 9.04 -10.46
N LYS A 352 18.22 9.89 -10.02
CA LYS A 352 17.81 11.15 -10.64
C LYS A 352 17.33 12.11 -9.54
N PRO A 353 17.61 13.41 -9.64
CA PRO A 353 17.13 14.39 -8.66
C PRO A 353 15.60 14.43 -8.59
N PHE A 354 15.05 14.62 -7.40
CA PHE A 354 13.60 14.69 -7.20
C PHE A 354 12.95 15.84 -7.97
N TRP A 355 13.62 16.99 -8.14
CA TRP A 355 13.12 18.08 -9.01
C TRP A 355 12.76 17.60 -10.42
N GLN A 356 13.62 16.75 -11.01
CA GLN A 356 13.38 16.19 -12.34
C GLN A 356 12.27 15.14 -12.34
N LYS A 357 12.12 14.39 -11.24
CA LYS A 357 11.00 13.46 -11.10
C LYS A 357 9.69 14.23 -11.12
N GLY A 358 9.61 15.33 -10.36
CA GLY A 358 8.36 16.02 -10.01
C GLY A 358 7.58 16.57 -11.19
N SER A 359 8.28 16.87 -12.30
CA SER A 359 7.67 17.47 -13.49
C SER A 359 6.81 18.70 -13.13
N PHE A 360 7.28 19.49 -12.17
CA PHE A 360 6.56 20.65 -11.65
C PHE A 360 6.33 21.71 -12.74
N PRO A 361 5.23 22.47 -12.66
CA PRO A 361 4.97 23.54 -13.61
C PRO A 361 6.05 24.63 -13.51
N VAL A 362 6.15 25.46 -14.55
CA VAL A 362 7.13 26.57 -14.56
C VAL A 362 6.78 27.65 -13.53
N SER A 363 5.49 27.81 -13.23
CA SER A 363 4.95 28.76 -12.26
C SER A 363 3.73 28.18 -11.56
N ASP A 364 3.43 28.69 -10.38
CA ASP A 364 2.21 28.40 -9.66
C ASP A 364 0.97 29.05 -10.32
N SER A 365 -0.20 28.87 -9.72
CA SER A 365 -1.46 29.43 -10.20
C SER A 365 -1.54 30.95 -10.12
N ASN A 366 -0.71 31.60 -9.31
CA ASN A 366 -0.66 33.07 -9.20
C ASN A 366 0.39 33.69 -10.15
N GLY A 367 1.16 32.86 -10.87
CA GLY A 367 2.18 33.28 -11.82
C GLY A 367 3.59 33.42 -11.21
N THR A 368 3.78 33.07 -9.94
CA THR A 368 5.10 33.03 -9.32
C THR A 368 5.89 31.85 -9.87
N ARG A 369 7.09 32.13 -10.36
CA ARG A 369 7.99 31.12 -10.92
C ARG A 369 8.43 30.15 -9.83
N LEU A 370 8.28 28.85 -10.08
CA LEU A 370 8.81 27.83 -9.18
C LEU A 370 10.34 27.75 -9.33
N VAL A 371 11.00 27.68 -8.18
CA VAL A 371 12.46 27.58 -8.07
C VAL A 371 12.80 26.26 -7.43
N ASP A 372 13.76 25.53 -7.99
CA ASP A 372 14.27 24.28 -7.45
C ASP A 372 14.96 24.52 -6.09
N PRO A 373 14.35 24.10 -4.97
CA PRO A 373 14.90 24.34 -3.62
C PRO A 373 16.10 23.43 -3.31
N TRP A 374 16.43 22.48 -4.20
CA TRP A 374 17.45 21.46 -3.99
C TRP A 374 18.66 21.63 -4.93
N SER A 375 18.59 22.58 -5.86
CA SER A 375 19.59 22.83 -6.91
C SER A 375 21.03 23.00 -6.40
N GLN A 376 21.19 23.50 -5.18
CA GLN A 376 22.47 23.72 -4.48
C GLN A 376 23.12 22.44 -3.94
N THR A 377 22.37 21.33 -3.83
CA THR A 377 22.87 20.13 -3.15
C THR A 377 23.72 19.23 -4.04
N GLY A 378 23.37 19.16 -5.33
CA GLY A 378 23.99 18.23 -6.29
C GLY A 378 23.76 16.74 -5.97
N ARG A 379 22.79 16.39 -5.11
CA ARG A 379 22.51 15.01 -4.69
C ARG A 379 21.15 14.54 -5.19
N ASP A 380 21.09 13.31 -5.69
CA ASP A 380 19.86 12.70 -6.22
C ASP A 380 18.88 12.28 -5.12
N SER A 381 19.36 12.10 -3.88
CA SER A 381 18.56 11.69 -2.73
C SER A 381 17.81 12.84 -2.05
N THR A 382 18.15 14.10 -2.36
CA THR A 382 17.50 15.29 -1.78
C THR A 382 16.00 15.32 -2.15
N PRO A 383 15.07 15.51 -1.19
CA PRO A 383 15.28 15.97 0.19
C PRO A 383 15.48 14.87 1.26
N PHE A 384 15.45 13.60 0.87
CA PHE A 384 15.62 12.44 1.75
C PHE A 384 17.10 12.16 2.02
N ASP A 385 17.81 13.18 2.50
CA ASP A 385 19.24 13.14 2.80
C ASP A 385 19.60 13.88 4.10
N GLN A 386 18.59 14.18 4.93
CA GLN A 386 18.70 14.82 6.25
C GLN A 386 18.37 13.83 7.38
N ASP A 387 18.47 14.24 8.64
CA ASP A 387 17.99 13.42 9.75
C ASP A 387 16.45 13.46 9.82
N PHE A 388 15.84 12.29 10.02
CA PHE A 388 14.40 12.13 10.20
C PHE A 388 14.08 11.51 11.56
N TYR A 389 12.93 11.86 12.12
CA TYR A 389 12.38 11.30 13.35
C TYR A 389 11.05 10.60 13.08
N LEU A 390 10.70 9.61 13.91
CA LEU A 390 9.49 8.82 13.77
C LEU A 390 8.30 9.51 14.43
N ILE A 391 7.12 9.37 13.83
CA ILE A 391 5.83 9.81 14.34
C ILE A 391 4.84 8.64 14.32
N LEU A 392 4.09 8.50 15.41
CA LEU A 392 3.01 7.53 15.58
C LEU A 392 1.74 8.27 15.97
N ASN A 393 0.65 8.11 15.22
CA ASN A 393 -0.64 8.72 15.58
C ASN A 393 -1.83 7.92 15.07
N VAL A 394 -3.00 8.26 15.62
CA VAL A 394 -4.30 7.93 15.05
C VAL A 394 -5.08 9.23 14.89
N ALA A 395 -5.07 9.80 13.68
CA ALA A 395 -5.91 10.92 13.35
C ALA A 395 -7.38 10.47 13.19
N VAL A 396 -8.31 11.42 13.28
CA VAL A 396 -9.74 11.18 13.11
C VAL A 396 -10.34 12.20 12.17
N GLY A 397 -11.07 11.74 11.17
CA GLY A 397 -11.68 12.59 10.16
C GLY A 397 -10.63 13.41 9.40
N GLY A 398 -11.06 14.54 8.84
CA GLY A 398 -10.23 15.40 8.00
C GLY A 398 -11.05 16.08 6.92
N THR A 399 -10.58 17.23 6.45
CA THR A 399 -11.22 18.02 5.37
C THR A 399 -10.34 18.14 4.13
N ASN A 400 -9.35 17.27 4.00
CA ASN A 400 -8.35 17.27 2.93
C ASN A 400 -8.66 16.27 1.79
N GLY A 401 -9.85 15.67 1.78
CA GLY A 401 -10.23 14.64 0.80
C GLY A 401 -9.75 13.22 1.11
N TRP A 402 -9.05 12.96 2.23
CA TRP A 402 -8.66 11.60 2.62
C TRP A 402 -9.87 10.68 2.77
N PHE A 403 -10.95 11.19 3.36
CA PHE A 403 -12.27 10.58 3.30
C PHE A 403 -13.09 11.32 2.24
N GLN A 404 -13.49 10.63 1.18
CA GLN A 404 -14.20 11.25 0.05
C GLN A 404 -15.62 11.70 0.43
N ASP A 405 -16.00 12.90 -0.02
CA ASP A 405 -17.37 13.40 0.09
C ASP A 405 -18.37 12.47 -0.60
N GLY A 406 -19.50 12.21 0.07
CA GLY A 406 -20.60 11.39 -0.46
C GLY A 406 -20.33 9.88 -0.48
N VAL A 407 -19.24 9.40 0.12
CA VAL A 407 -18.86 7.97 0.11
C VAL A 407 -19.11 7.32 1.48
N GLU A 408 -19.65 6.09 1.47
CA GLU A 408 -19.84 5.23 2.65
C GLU A 408 -20.50 5.94 3.84
N GLY A 409 -21.46 6.82 3.55
CA GLY A 409 -22.21 7.54 4.60
C GLY A 409 -21.40 8.57 5.39
N LYS A 410 -20.29 9.08 4.82
CA LYS A 410 -19.50 10.16 5.43
C LYS A 410 -20.41 11.31 5.90
N PRO A 411 -20.42 11.65 7.21
CA PRO A 411 -21.41 12.56 7.75
C PRO A 411 -21.08 14.05 7.58
N TRP A 412 -19.89 14.39 7.06
CA TRP A 412 -19.48 15.76 6.79
C TRP A 412 -19.07 15.97 5.33
N VAL A 413 -19.06 17.22 4.91
CA VAL A 413 -18.53 17.69 3.62
C VAL A 413 -17.28 18.51 3.90
N ASP A 414 -16.21 18.30 3.14
CA ASP A 414 -14.91 18.93 3.42
C ASP A 414 -14.95 20.46 3.40
N ALA A 415 -15.74 21.04 2.48
CA ALA A 415 -15.92 22.48 2.37
C ALA A 415 -16.86 23.09 3.45
N SER A 416 -17.47 22.27 4.32
CA SER A 416 -18.41 22.75 5.34
C SER A 416 -17.68 23.40 6.51
N ALA A 417 -18.05 24.66 6.83
CA ALA A 417 -17.58 25.34 8.03
C ALA A 417 -17.99 24.64 9.34
N THR A 418 -18.97 23.72 9.29
CA THR A 418 -19.45 22.96 10.45
C THR A 418 -19.12 21.47 10.36
N ALA A 419 -18.13 21.07 9.55
CA ALA A 419 -17.75 19.67 9.35
C ALA A 419 -17.51 18.89 10.68
N LYS A 420 -16.79 19.49 11.63
CA LYS A 420 -16.59 18.93 12.98
C LYS A 420 -17.92 18.68 13.71
N ARG A 421 -18.88 19.60 13.59
CA ARG A 421 -20.22 19.49 14.22
C ARG A 421 -21.04 18.40 13.56
N ASP A 422 -20.98 18.29 12.24
CA ASP A 422 -21.71 17.27 11.48
C ASP A 422 -21.17 15.87 11.84
N PHE A 423 -19.84 15.74 11.95
CA PHE A 423 -19.18 14.57 12.51
C PHE A 423 -19.65 14.24 13.93
N TRP A 424 -19.66 15.23 14.85
CA TRP A 424 -20.14 15.04 16.24
C TRP A 424 -21.60 14.58 16.31
N ASN A 425 -22.48 15.17 15.50
CA ASN A 425 -23.90 14.83 15.48
C ASN A 425 -24.14 13.39 14.98
N ALA A 426 -23.26 12.89 14.10
CA ALA A 426 -23.31 11.53 13.60
C ALA A 426 -22.64 10.49 14.51
N ARG A 427 -22.20 10.84 15.73
CA ARG A 427 -21.48 9.92 16.64
C ARG A 427 -22.21 8.61 16.93
N GLY A 428 -23.55 8.61 16.93
CA GLY A 428 -24.34 7.39 17.07
C GLY A 428 -24.14 6.38 15.92
N GLN A 429 -23.62 6.81 14.77
CA GLN A 429 -23.34 5.96 13.61
C GLN A 429 -21.92 5.40 13.66
N TRP A 430 -20.92 6.25 13.89
CA TRP A 430 -19.51 5.84 13.76
C TRP A 430 -18.88 5.37 15.08
N LEU A 431 -19.27 5.90 16.23
CA LEU A 431 -18.62 5.56 17.51
C LEU A 431 -18.75 4.07 17.89
N PRO A 432 -19.90 3.38 17.66
CA PRO A 432 -20.00 1.95 17.93
C PRO A 432 -18.99 1.11 17.14
N THR A 433 -18.55 1.59 15.97
CA THR A 433 -17.55 0.88 15.15
C THR A 433 -16.16 0.85 15.80
N TRP A 434 -15.89 1.72 16.77
CA TRP A 434 -14.60 1.83 17.46
C TRP A 434 -14.50 0.91 18.68
N GLU A 435 -15.62 0.43 19.24
CA GLU A 435 -15.65 -0.23 20.56
C GLU A 435 -14.73 -1.45 20.66
N LYS A 436 -14.62 -2.23 19.58
CA LYS A 436 -13.84 -3.46 19.57
C LYS A 436 -12.36 -3.24 19.27
N ASN A 437 -12.07 -2.44 18.24
CA ASN A 437 -10.74 -2.36 17.62
C ASN A 437 -10.33 -0.91 17.26
N GLY A 438 -10.95 0.12 17.82
CA GLY A 438 -10.69 1.53 17.49
C GLY A 438 -9.37 2.10 18.00
N GLN A 439 -8.44 1.26 18.50
CA GLN A 439 -7.14 1.67 19.00
C GLN A 439 -6.00 1.10 18.15
N MET A 440 -4.94 1.87 17.95
CA MET A 440 -3.67 1.35 17.44
C MET A 440 -2.88 0.74 18.60
N SER A 441 -2.32 -0.45 18.43
CA SER A 441 -1.48 -1.09 19.44
C SER A 441 -0.11 -1.37 18.84
N ILE A 442 0.95 -0.94 19.50
CA ILE A 442 2.33 -1.04 19.04
C ILE A 442 3.13 -1.89 20.04
N LYS A 443 3.65 -3.03 19.56
CA LYS A 443 4.47 -3.96 20.34
C LYS A 443 5.92 -3.51 20.47
N SER A 444 6.48 -2.94 19.42
CA SER A 444 7.87 -2.50 19.44
C SER A 444 8.18 -1.50 18.36
N VAL A 445 9.17 -0.64 18.63
CA VAL A 445 9.78 0.27 17.68
C VAL A 445 11.29 0.04 17.69
N LYS A 446 11.85 -0.23 16.53
CA LYS A 446 13.29 -0.40 16.36
C LYS A 446 13.79 0.52 15.27
N MET A 447 14.87 1.24 15.57
CA MET A 447 15.55 2.12 14.62
C MET A 447 17.02 1.77 14.62
N TRP A 448 17.58 1.64 13.43
CA TRP A 448 18.99 1.40 13.25
C TRP A 448 19.59 2.38 12.25
N GLN A 449 20.72 2.94 12.62
CA GLN A 449 21.51 3.87 11.82
C GLN A 449 22.44 3.10 10.90
N GLN A 450 22.47 3.43 9.61
CA GLN A 450 23.48 2.89 8.70
C GLN A 450 24.88 3.40 9.11
N LYS A 451 25.89 2.50 9.08
CA LYS A 451 27.30 2.84 9.32
C LYS A 451 27.82 3.91 8.36
N GLY A 452 28.56 4.88 8.89
CA GLY A 452 29.07 6.07 8.19
C GLY A 452 28.26 7.35 8.38
N TYR A 453 27.22 7.33 9.22
CA TYR A 453 26.32 8.46 9.48
C TYR A 453 25.99 8.54 10.98
N ASN A 454 25.86 9.76 11.50
CA ASN A 454 25.50 10.06 12.90
C ASN A 454 26.39 9.38 13.96
N GLY A 455 27.67 9.16 13.65
CA GLY A 455 28.62 8.54 14.58
C GLY A 455 28.55 7.00 14.64
N CYS A 456 27.63 6.40 13.87
CA CYS A 456 27.82 5.06 13.31
C CYS A 456 28.70 5.20 12.04
#